data_AF-A0A9Q5QXT3-F1
#
_entry.id   AF-A0A9Q5QXT3-F1
#
_cell.length_a   1.000
_cell.length_b   1.000
_cell.length_c   1.000
_cell.angle_alpha   90.00
_cell.angle_beta   90.00
_cell.angle_gamma   90.00
#
_symmetry.space_group_name_H-M   'P 1'
#
loop_
_entity.id
_entity.type
_entity.pdbx_description
1 polymer ?
#
loop_
_entity_poly.entity_id
_entity_poly.type
_entity_poly.pdbx_seq_one_letter_code
_entity_poly.pdbx_strand_id
1 'polypeptide(L)'
;MVDLNADLNDIVHRIEEIENHLLMLADRVQNDSVMVTGAWKVPKIIPTNISELEIIKVYNDVPKVLFKNSIVTELTEESYREDNRDQSIILEFDQYGKYWLIVSDENNVFVLPAMDIKLHIYKLKSMAKVFDFQGTPSMENHCLLIKPAKVQSLPSGREWKLEQKGILEFTSNVHQDSLRNFFYTLQDSQANTNLEILKINKQLSQIELQLQQVPEESQNIGWQVNISETIKDNQANTNLEILKINKQLNQIELQLQEFSQRFQDLQYKLTKMSVDIKDYFDIKDYFDLQVDLLKVRLESLENIK
;
A
#
# COMPACT_ATOMS: atom_id res chain seq x y z
N MET A 1 -11.63 5.19 55.91
CA MET A 1 -12.91 5.00 55.21
C MET A 1 -13.15 6.29 54.46
N VAL A 2 -12.84 6.31 53.16
CA VAL A 2 -12.99 7.52 52.33
C VAL A 2 -14.49 7.68 52.06
N ASP A 3 -15.01 8.87 52.31
CA ASP A 3 -16.44 9.16 52.32
C ASP A 3 -16.94 9.33 50.88
N LEU A 4 -17.18 8.19 50.20
CA LEU A 4 -17.60 8.08 48.80
C LEU A 4 -18.83 8.95 48.45
N ASN A 5 -19.65 9.32 49.42
CA ASN A 5 -20.80 10.20 49.22
C ASN A 5 -20.41 11.66 49.04
N ALA A 6 -19.30 12.12 49.62
CA ALA A 6 -18.81 13.48 49.43
C ALA A 6 -18.23 13.65 48.01
N ASP A 7 -17.46 12.66 47.54
CA ASP A 7 -16.87 12.68 46.21
C ASP A 7 -17.93 12.57 45.10
N LEU A 8 -19.01 11.79 45.30
CA LEU A 8 -20.08 11.67 44.31
C LEU A 8 -20.88 12.97 44.16
N ASN A 9 -21.17 13.65 45.27
CA ASN A 9 -21.89 14.94 45.23
C ASN A 9 -21.05 16.05 44.58
N ASP A 10 -19.72 16.04 44.78
CA ASP A 10 -18.81 16.98 44.10
C ASP A 10 -18.79 16.76 42.58
N ILE A 11 -18.80 15.49 42.15
CA ILE A 11 -18.88 15.15 40.71
C ILE A 11 -20.21 15.62 40.11
N VAL A 12 -21.34 15.38 40.78
CA VAL A 12 -22.66 15.81 40.30
C VAL A 12 -22.73 17.33 40.17
N HIS A 13 -22.25 18.06 41.18
CA HIS A 13 -22.23 19.52 41.14
C HIS A 13 -21.37 20.07 39.98
N ARG A 14 -20.21 19.45 39.72
CA ARG A 14 -19.35 19.84 38.59
C ARG A 14 -20.00 19.55 37.23
N ILE A 15 -20.79 18.49 37.11
CA ILE A 15 -21.54 18.20 35.88
C ILE A 15 -22.61 19.28 35.66
N GLU A 16 -23.37 19.65 36.68
CA GLU A 16 -24.38 20.71 36.60
C GLU A 16 -23.76 22.08 36.24
N GLU A 17 -22.59 22.42 36.79
CA GLU A 17 -21.86 23.64 36.41
C GLU A 17 -21.41 23.62 34.95
N ILE A 18 -20.93 22.48 34.45
CA ILE A 18 -20.52 22.34 33.05
C ILE A 18 -21.73 22.48 32.12
N GLU A 19 -22.85 21.84 32.44
CA GLU A 19 -24.08 21.93 31.65
C GLU A 19 -24.60 23.38 31.57
N ASN A 20 -24.65 24.07 32.71
CA ASN A 20 -25.05 25.48 32.76
C ASN A 20 -24.09 26.39 31.98
N HIS A 21 -22.79 26.12 32.04
CA HIS A 21 -21.80 26.90 31.29
C HIS A 21 -21.92 26.66 29.78
N LEU A 22 -22.19 25.43 29.36
CA LEU A 22 -22.46 25.09 27.95
C LEU A 22 -23.75 25.75 27.45
N LEU A 23 -24.79 25.83 28.28
CA LEU A 23 -26.03 26.57 27.98
C LEU A 23 -25.76 28.08 27.82
N MET A 24 -24.99 28.68 28.73
CA MET A 24 -24.61 30.10 28.62
C MET A 24 -23.76 30.42 27.38
N LEU A 25 -22.83 29.53 27.02
CA LEU A 25 -22.01 29.69 25.81
C LEU A 25 -22.85 29.55 24.54
N ALA A 26 -23.85 28.65 24.53
CA ALA A 26 -24.78 28.52 23.42
C ALA A 26 -25.59 29.82 23.22
N ASP A 27 -26.07 30.42 24.31
CA ASP A 27 -26.88 31.65 24.28
C ASP A 27 -26.06 32.88 23.85
N ARG A 28 -24.78 32.97 24.24
CA ARG A 28 -23.86 34.04 23.79
C ARG A 28 -23.55 33.97 22.30
N VAL A 29 -23.35 32.77 21.75
CA VAL A 29 -23.08 32.59 20.31
C VAL A 29 -24.32 32.93 19.46
N GLN A 30 -25.52 32.84 20.04
CA GLN A 30 -26.77 33.22 19.38
C GLN A 30 -26.94 34.75 19.27
N ASN A 31 -26.41 35.52 20.24
CA ASN A 31 -26.52 36.97 20.27
C ASN A 31 -25.40 37.72 19.51
N ASP A 32 -24.25 37.10 19.28
CA ASP A 32 -23.15 37.69 18.50
C ASP A 32 -23.34 37.57 16.97
N SER A 33 -24.42 36.94 16.51
CA SER A 33 -24.80 36.93 15.09
C SER A 33 -25.63 38.18 14.75
N VAL A 34 -24.95 39.32 14.67
CA VAL A 34 -25.50 40.58 14.15
C VAL A 34 -25.95 40.35 12.69
N MET A 35 -27.25 40.47 12.44
CA MET A 35 -27.85 40.41 11.10
C MET A 35 -27.30 41.53 10.18
N VAL A 36 -26.77 41.15 9.02
CA VAL A 36 -26.61 42.02 7.86
C VAL A 36 -27.30 41.40 6.65
N THR A 37 -28.38 42.08 6.24
CA THR A 37 -29.16 42.08 4.99
C THR A 37 -28.73 41.17 3.82
N GLY A 38 -29.69 40.39 3.29
CA GLY A 38 -30.02 40.47 1.86
C GLY A 38 -29.56 39.37 0.88
N ALA A 39 -28.92 38.28 1.30
CA ALA A 39 -28.62 37.16 0.40
C ALA A 39 -28.94 35.81 1.07
N TRP A 40 -29.93 35.09 0.52
CA TRP A 40 -30.34 33.76 0.99
C TRP A 40 -29.19 32.77 0.76
N LYS A 41 -28.45 32.45 1.83
CA LYS A 41 -27.40 31.43 1.81
C LYS A 41 -28.07 30.07 1.99
N VAL A 42 -28.00 29.22 0.96
CA VAL A 42 -28.27 27.79 1.11
C VAL A 42 -27.38 27.29 2.26
N PRO A 43 -27.93 26.61 3.29
CA PRO A 43 -27.13 26.10 4.40
C PRO A 43 -25.99 25.24 3.85
N LYS A 44 -24.75 25.62 4.16
CA LYS A 44 -23.58 24.86 3.73
C LYS A 44 -23.52 23.59 4.60
N ILE A 45 -23.81 22.46 3.98
CA ILE A 45 -23.70 21.13 4.58
C ILE A 45 -22.22 20.88 4.91
N ILE A 46 -21.92 20.61 6.18
CA ILE A 46 -20.62 20.05 6.58
C ILE A 46 -20.87 18.58 6.88
N PRO A 47 -20.40 17.63 6.04
CA PRO A 47 -20.50 16.21 6.33
C PRO A 47 -19.83 15.93 7.68
N THR A 48 -20.59 15.34 8.59
CA THR A 48 -20.15 15.14 9.97
C THR A 48 -19.38 13.83 10.18
N ASN A 49 -19.32 12.96 9.16
CA ASN A 49 -18.71 11.62 9.20
C ASN A 49 -19.09 10.84 10.47
N ILE A 50 -20.37 10.89 10.83
CA ILE A 50 -20.96 10.28 12.02
C ILE A 50 -21.79 9.07 11.60
N SER A 51 -21.58 7.92 12.25
CA SER A 51 -22.34 6.70 11.92
C SER A 51 -23.81 6.80 12.34
N GLU A 52 -24.68 5.98 11.72
CA GLU A 52 -26.11 5.92 12.07
C GLU A 52 -26.33 5.62 13.57
N LEU A 53 -25.53 4.71 14.14
CA LEU A 53 -25.59 4.39 15.57
C LEU A 53 -25.20 5.57 16.47
N GLU A 54 -24.16 6.30 16.10
CA GLU A 54 -23.75 7.50 16.84
C GLU A 54 -24.82 8.58 16.76
N ILE A 55 -25.48 8.76 15.61
CA ILE A 55 -26.63 9.66 15.47
C ILE A 55 -27.75 9.25 16.43
N ILE A 56 -28.11 7.97 16.46
CA ILE A 56 -29.17 7.45 17.35
C ILE A 56 -28.83 7.71 18.82
N LYS A 57 -27.59 7.39 19.22
CA LYS A 57 -27.12 7.59 20.59
C LYS A 57 -27.16 9.07 20.98
N VAL A 58 -26.56 9.94 20.18
CA VAL A 58 -26.51 11.38 20.48
C VAL A 58 -27.92 11.99 20.47
N TYR A 59 -28.80 11.56 19.56
CA TYR A 59 -30.17 12.04 19.50
C TYR A 59 -30.97 11.66 20.75
N ASN A 60 -30.82 10.44 21.25
CA ASN A 60 -31.57 9.99 22.42
C ASN A 60 -31.00 10.56 23.74
N ASP A 61 -29.68 10.80 23.82
CA ASP A 61 -29.03 11.32 25.02
C ASP A 61 -29.09 12.86 25.08
N VAL A 62 -28.61 13.55 24.04
CA VAL A 62 -28.50 15.02 23.99
C VAL A 62 -28.77 15.55 22.58
N PRO A 63 -30.04 15.54 22.10
CA PRO A 63 -30.37 15.84 20.70
C PRO A 63 -29.95 17.24 20.25
N LYS A 64 -29.87 18.21 21.18
CA LYS A 64 -29.41 19.58 20.91
C LYS A 64 -28.00 19.64 20.30
N VAL A 65 -27.15 18.63 20.51
CA VAL A 65 -25.81 18.56 19.93
C VAL A 65 -25.89 18.44 18.40
N LEU A 66 -26.87 17.71 17.88
CA LEU A 66 -27.03 17.47 16.45
C LEU A 66 -27.59 18.68 15.69
N PHE A 67 -28.30 19.58 16.38
CA PHE A 67 -28.90 20.78 15.79
C PHE A 67 -27.87 21.67 15.06
N LYS A 68 -26.65 21.79 15.59
CA LYS A 68 -25.62 22.66 14.98
C LYS A 68 -25.17 22.20 13.60
N ASN A 69 -25.30 20.90 13.32
CA ASN A 69 -24.87 20.28 12.07
C ASN A 69 -26.07 19.78 11.25
N SER A 70 -27.28 20.24 11.55
CA SER A 70 -28.48 19.85 10.83
C SER A 70 -29.00 20.95 9.92
N ILE A 71 -29.69 20.53 8.86
CA ILE A 71 -30.56 21.41 8.07
C ILE A 71 -31.99 21.23 8.59
N VAL A 72 -32.64 22.33 8.93
CA VAL A 72 -34.05 22.30 9.31
C VAL A 72 -34.90 22.20 8.04
N THR A 73 -35.82 21.23 8.03
CA THR A 73 -36.62 20.85 6.86
C THR A 73 -38.07 20.57 7.24
N GLU A 74 -38.96 20.75 6.28
CA GLU A 74 -40.39 20.48 6.39
C GLU A 74 -40.87 19.68 5.15
N LEU A 75 -41.99 18.97 5.28
CA LEU A 75 -42.63 18.33 4.13
C LEU A 75 -43.16 19.40 3.16
N THR A 76 -42.99 19.18 1.86
CA THR A 76 -43.59 20.05 0.84
C THR A 76 -45.13 20.00 0.91
N GLU A 77 -45.82 21.05 0.45
CA GLU A 77 -47.30 21.07 0.42
C GLU A 77 -47.90 19.86 -0.33
N GLU A 78 -47.24 19.42 -1.39
CA GLU A 78 -47.65 18.24 -2.16
C GLU A 78 -47.53 16.96 -1.33
N SER A 79 -46.45 16.84 -0.55
CA SER A 79 -46.21 15.71 0.34
C SER A 79 -47.18 15.66 1.52
N TYR A 80 -47.88 16.77 1.83
CA TYR A 80 -48.92 16.83 2.86
C TYR A 80 -50.26 16.26 2.41
N ARG A 81 -50.63 16.36 1.12
CA ARG A 81 -51.95 15.93 0.64
C ARG A 81 -52.14 14.41 0.80
N GLU A 82 -53.31 13.99 1.27
CA GLU A 82 -53.61 12.58 1.60
C GLU A 82 -54.10 11.76 0.38
N ASP A 83 -54.29 12.43 -0.77
CA ASP A 83 -55.02 11.88 -1.90
C ASP A 83 -54.20 10.91 -2.78
N ASN A 84 -52.88 10.83 -2.61
CA ASN A 84 -52.01 9.95 -3.40
C ASN A 84 -51.11 9.07 -2.54
N ARG A 85 -51.46 7.79 -2.39
CA ARG A 85 -50.65 6.80 -1.65
C ARG A 85 -49.33 6.45 -2.33
N ASP A 86 -49.17 6.80 -3.61
CA ASP A 86 -47.99 6.50 -4.44
C ASP A 86 -47.09 7.73 -4.68
N GLN A 87 -47.37 8.87 -4.04
CA GLN A 87 -46.57 10.08 -4.22
C GLN A 87 -45.29 10.00 -3.39
N SER A 88 -44.17 10.36 -4.00
CA SER A 88 -42.88 10.45 -3.30
C SER A 88 -42.96 11.53 -2.21
N ILE A 89 -42.56 11.18 -0.98
CA ILE A 89 -42.48 12.14 0.12
C ILE A 89 -41.21 12.98 -0.07
N ILE A 90 -41.37 14.30 -0.16
CA ILE A 90 -40.30 15.27 -0.40
C ILE A 90 -40.22 16.24 0.77
N LEU A 91 -39.01 16.47 1.26
CA LEU A 91 -38.67 17.48 2.24
C LEU A 91 -37.96 18.65 1.56
N GLU A 92 -38.25 19.86 2.01
CA GLU A 92 -37.60 21.09 1.59
C GLU A 92 -37.05 21.86 2.79
N PHE A 93 -36.12 22.79 2.53
CA PHE A 93 -35.59 23.66 3.57
C PHE A 93 -36.68 24.56 4.17
N ASP A 94 -36.79 24.55 5.49
CA ASP A 94 -37.65 25.46 6.24
C ASP A 94 -36.96 25.84 7.55
N GLN A 95 -36.85 27.14 7.82
CA GLN A 95 -36.31 27.70 9.05
C GLN A 95 -37.07 27.29 10.32
N TYR A 96 -38.32 26.85 10.21
CA TYR A 96 -39.15 26.38 11.33
C TYR A 96 -39.66 24.94 11.13
N GLY A 97 -39.02 24.18 10.25
CA GLY A 97 -39.45 22.84 9.90
C GLY A 97 -39.37 21.85 11.05
N LYS A 98 -40.20 20.81 10.96
CA LYS A 98 -40.32 19.75 11.99
C LYS A 98 -39.21 18.70 11.94
N TYR A 99 -38.30 18.77 10.98
CA TYR A 99 -37.30 17.74 10.76
C TYR A 99 -35.89 18.32 10.68
N TRP A 100 -34.93 17.58 11.22
CA TRP A 100 -33.50 17.83 11.08
C TRP A 100 -32.91 16.84 10.10
N LEU A 101 -32.22 17.37 9.10
CA LEU A 101 -31.50 16.58 8.12
C LEU A 101 -30.02 16.61 8.46
N ILE A 102 -29.43 15.43 8.64
CA ILE A 102 -28.01 15.23 8.98
C ILE A 102 -27.34 14.52 7.82
N VAL A 103 -26.24 15.11 7.35
CA VAL A 103 -25.40 14.50 6.32
C VAL A 103 -24.22 13.82 7.00
N SER A 104 -24.24 12.49 6.96
CA SER A 104 -23.15 11.65 7.49
C SER A 104 -21.98 11.65 6.51
N ASP A 105 -22.25 11.25 5.26
CA ASP A 105 -21.31 11.28 4.12
C ASP A 105 -22.05 11.68 2.83
N GLU A 106 -21.38 11.63 1.67
CA GLU A 106 -21.94 12.06 0.38
C GLU A 106 -23.21 11.29 -0.05
N ASN A 107 -23.44 10.08 0.48
CA ASN A 107 -24.55 9.19 0.09
C ASN A 107 -25.51 8.86 1.24
N ASN A 108 -25.17 9.21 2.49
CA ASN A 108 -25.96 8.91 3.67
C ASN A 108 -26.50 10.19 4.29
N VAL A 109 -27.75 10.48 3.94
CA VAL A 109 -28.52 11.60 4.46
C VAL A 109 -29.66 11.08 5.31
N PHE A 110 -29.65 11.47 6.58
CA PHE A 110 -30.59 11.01 7.58
C PHE A 110 -31.54 12.13 7.98
N VAL A 111 -32.79 11.78 8.28
CA VAL A 111 -33.82 12.68 8.78
C VAL A 111 -34.23 12.26 10.18
N LEU A 112 -34.22 13.23 11.07
CA LEU A 112 -34.58 13.14 12.48
C LEU A 112 -35.72 14.11 12.78
N PRO A 113 -36.51 13.87 13.84
CA PRO A 113 -37.44 14.87 14.34
C PRO A 113 -36.71 16.07 14.97
N ALA A 114 -37.15 17.29 14.66
CA ALA A 114 -36.63 18.53 15.24
C ALA A 114 -37.36 18.95 16.52
N MET A 115 -38.58 18.44 16.69
CA MET A 115 -39.52 18.85 17.72
C MET A 115 -39.54 17.87 18.88
N ASP A 116 -39.80 18.36 20.10
CA ASP A 116 -40.16 17.49 21.21
C ASP A 116 -41.51 16.84 20.92
N ILE A 117 -41.45 15.57 20.53
CA ILE A 117 -42.61 14.78 20.08
C ILE A 117 -43.61 14.59 21.22
N LYS A 118 -43.15 14.56 22.48
CA LYS A 118 -44.03 14.40 23.64
C LYS A 118 -45.02 15.55 23.75
N LEU A 119 -44.57 16.77 23.49
CA LEU A 119 -45.39 17.99 23.60
C LEU A 119 -46.44 18.11 22.47
N HIS A 120 -46.36 17.24 21.45
CA HIS A 120 -47.11 17.40 20.21
C HIS A 120 -47.65 16.08 19.65
N ILE A 121 -48.11 15.17 20.52
CA ILE A 121 -48.73 13.88 20.14
C ILE A 121 -49.86 14.04 19.10
N TYR A 122 -50.59 15.16 19.12
CA TYR A 122 -51.64 15.46 18.14
C TYR A 122 -51.10 15.76 16.72
N LYS A 123 -49.80 15.99 16.55
CA LYS A 123 -49.12 16.21 15.26
C LYS A 123 -48.53 14.93 14.66
N LEU A 124 -48.67 13.77 15.33
CA LEU A 124 -48.10 12.49 14.89
C LEU A 124 -48.62 12.03 13.51
N LYS A 125 -49.83 12.44 13.11
CA LYS A 125 -50.39 12.11 11.78
C LYS A 125 -49.48 12.57 10.63
N SER A 126 -48.90 13.76 10.75
CA SER A 126 -47.97 14.29 9.75
C SER A 126 -46.61 13.58 9.79
N MET A 127 -46.14 13.26 10.98
CA MET A 127 -44.89 12.54 11.19
C MET A 127 -44.95 11.07 10.74
N ALA A 128 -46.13 10.45 10.73
CA ALA A 128 -46.36 9.09 10.23
C ALA A 128 -45.94 8.89 8.76
N LYS A 129 -45.83 9.99 8.00
CA LYS A 129 -45.33 9.95 6.62
C LYS A 129 -43.83 9.68 6.54
N VAL A 130 -43.06 10.11 7.54
CA VAL A 130 -41.59 10.02 7.59
C VAL A 130 -41.11 8.94 8.57
N PHE A 131 -41.87 8.68 9.63
CA PHE A 131 -41.54 7.71 10.68
C PHE A 131 -42.69 6.75 10.93
N ASP A 132 -42.36 5.49 11.18
CA ASP A 132 -43.28 4.52 11.76
C ASP A 132 -43.16 4.56 13.29
N PHE A 133 -44.29 4.34 13.97
CA PHE A 133 -44.38 4.42 15.42
C PHE A 133 -44.53 3.04 16.04
N GLN A 134 -43.75 2.77 17.08
CA GLN A 134 -43.82 1.58 17.91
C GLN A 134 -44.23 1.96 19.34
N GLY A 135 -45.00 1.07 19.99
CA GLY A 135 -45.57 1.35 21.31
C GLY A 135 -46.76 2.32 21.25
N THR A 136 -47.29 2.67 22.42
CA THR A 136 -48.47 3.52 22.55
C THR A 136 -48.02 4.96 22.85
N PRO A 137 -48.35 5.97 22.02
CA PRO A 137 -48.02 7.35 22.33
C PRO A 137 -48.81 7.82 23.56
N SER A 138 -48.09 8.26 24.58
CA SER A 138 -48.63 8.84 25.82
C SER A 138 -47.71 9.97 26.28
N MET A 139 -48.27 10.97 26.97
CA MET A 139 -47.50 12.05 27.58
C MET A 139 -46.50 11.53 28.64
N GLU A 140 -46.80 10.37 29.22
CA GLU A 140 -45.96 9.70 30.21
C GLU A 140 -44.82 8.89 29.59
N ASN A 141 -44.88 8.62 28.28
CA ASN A 141 -43.89 7.79 27.60
C ASN A 141 -42.73 8.63 27.06
N HIS A 142 -41.53 8.06 27.13
CA HIS A 142 -40.34 8.51 26.42
C HIS A 142 -40.46 8.18 24.93
N CYS A 143 -40.11 9.15 24.08
CA CYS A 143 -40.04 8.95 22.64
C CYS A 143 -38.58 8.81 22.26
N LEU A 144 -38.22 7.66 21.71
CA LEU A 144 -36.86 7.32 21.34
C LEU A 144 -36.76 7.17 19.83
N LEU A 145 -35.66 7.63 19.29
CA LEU A 145 -35.26 7.29 17.94
C LEU A 145 -34.64 5.91 17.95
N ILE A 146 -35.31 4.95 17.30
CA ILE A 146 -34.78 3.61 17.08
C ILE A 146 -34.03 3.54 15.76
N LYS A 147 -34.56 4.25 14.75
CA LYS A 147 -33.94 4.32 13.43
C LYS A 147 -34.22 5.67 12.78
N PRO A 148 -33.21 6.39 12.26
CA PRO A 148 -33.44 7.59 11.47
C PRO A 148 -34.13 7.26 10.14
N ALA A 149 -34.88 8.22 9.61
CA ALA A 149 -35.36 8.12 8.24
C ALA A 149 -34.20 8.39 7.27
N LYS A 150 -34.24 7.79 6.08
CA LYS A 150 -33.20 7.98 5.04
C LYS A 150 -33.79 8.70 3.85
N VAL A 151 -33.04 9.66 3.32
CA VAL A 151 -33.44 10.47 2.17
C VAL A 151 -32.34 10.52 1.11
N GLN A 152 -32.74 10.82 -0.11
CA GLN A 152 -31.85 11.08 -1.23
C GLN A 152 -31.96 12.54 -1.65
N SER A 153 -30.81 13.21 -1.77
CA SER A 153 -30.74 14.57 -2.31
C SER A 153 -31.18 14.59 -3.78
N LEU A 154 -32.13 15.45 -4.12
CA LEU A 154 -32.54 15.65 -5.51
C LEU A 154 -31.53 16.54 -6.26
N PRO A 155 -31.47 16.50 -7.61
CA PRO A 155 -30.55 17.31 -8.41
C PRO A 155 -30.71 18.82 -8.20
N SER A 156 -31.86 19.27 -7.68
CA SER A 156 -32.13 20.66 -7.30
C SER A 156 -31.24 21.14 -6.13
N GLY A 157 -30.70 20.22 -5.33
CA GLY A 157 -29.87 20.50 -4.16
C GLY A 157 -30.60 21.19 -3.00
N ARG A 158 -31.93 21.31 -3.09
CA ARG A 158 -32.79 22.01 -2.12
C ARG A 158 -33.88 21.13 -1.53
N GLU A 159 -34.07 19.97 -2.12
CA GLU A 159 -35.13 19.03 -1.79
C GLU A 159 -34.55 17.64 -1.61
N TRP A 160 -35.17 16.88 -0.71
CA TRP A 160 -34.76 15.53 -0.37
C TRP A 160 -35.94 14.59 -0.46
N LYS A 161 -35.79 13.52 -1.22
CA LYS A 161 -36.82 12.50 -1.38
C LYS A 161 -36.64 11.41 -0.33
N LEU A 162 -37.71 11.06 0.38
CA LEU A 162 -37.72 9.94 1.31
C LEU A 162 -37.45 8.62 0.58
N GLU A 163 -36.40 7.94 1.00
CA GLU A 163 -36.00 6.61 0.53
C GLU A 163 -36.53 5.54 1.50
N GLN A 164 -36.34 5.76 2.80
CA GLN A 164 -36.75 4.83 3.84
C GLN A 164 -37.32 5.59 5.05
N LYS A 165 -38.43 5.09 5.60
CA LYS A 165 -38.98 5.60 6.86
C LYS A 165 -38.08 5.28 8.05
N GLY A 166 -38.06 6.19 9.01
CA GLY A 166 -37.46 5.98 10.32
C GLY A 166 -38.42 5.27 11.28
N ILE A 167 -37.94 4.96 12.48
CA ILE A 167 -38.72 4.31 13.54
C ILE A 167 -38.56 5.10 14.84
N LEU A 168 -39.70 5.46 15.42
CA LEU A 168 -39.79 6.07 16.75
C LEU A 168 -40.54 5.13 17.69
N GLU A 169 -39.99 4.91 18.89
CA GLU A 169 -40.60 4.06 19.92
C GLU A 169 -41.09 4.90 21.10
N PHE A 170 -42.31 4.64 21.55
CA PHE A 170 -42.89 5.23 22.76
C PHE A 170 -42.89 4.19 23.89
N THR A 171 -42.08 4.43 24.93
CA THR A 171 -41.90 3.50 26.06
C THR A 171 -41.92 4.22 27.41
N SER A 172 -42.44 3.57 28.45
CA SER A 172 -42.42 4.07 29.83
C SER A 172 -41.15 3.69 30.60
N ASN A 173 -40.29 2.83 30.04
CA ASN A 173 -39.17 2.19 30.74
C ASN A 173 -37.81 2.62 30.19
N VAL A 174 -37.29 3.75 30.68
CA VAL A 174 -36.01 4.35 30.24
C VAL A 174 -34.81 3.42 30.47
N HIS A 175 -34.89 2.51 31.44
CA HIS A 175 -33.82 1.55 31.73
C HIS A 175 -33.66 0.43 30.68
N GLN A 176 -34.69 0.17 29.87
CA GLN A 176 -34.62 -0.83 28.81
C GLN A 176 -33.81 -0.32 27.59
N ASP A 177 -33.63 1.01 27.49
CA ASP A 177 -33.01 1.70 26.36
C ASP A 177 -31.49 1.60 26.37
N SER A 178 -30.87 1.76 27.55
CA SER A 178 -29.43 1.55 27.70
C SER A 178 -29.03 0.11 27.32
N LEU A 179 -29.87 -0.86 27.68
CA LEU A 179 -29.65 -2.27 27.34
C LEU A 179 -29.87 -2.52 25.85
N ARG A 180 -30.96 -2.00 25.26
CA ARG A 180 -31.26 -2.17 23.84
C ARG A 180 -30.21 -1.51 22.94
N ASN A 181 -29.78 -0.29 23.26
CA ASN A 181 -28.69 0.39 22.55
C ASN A 181 -27.39 -0.39 22.66
N PHE A 182 -27.08 -0.91 23.85
CA PHE A 182 -25.94 -1.80 24.05
C PHE A 182 -26.04 -3.05 23.16
N PHE A 183 -27.20 -3.71 23.08
CA PHE A 183 -27.41 -4.86 22.20
C PHE A 183 -27.22 -4.54 20.71
N TYR A 184 -27.73 -3.41 20.22
CA TYR A 184 -27.52 -3.01 18.83
C TYR A 184 -26.04 -2.69 18.55
N THR A 185 -25.35 -1.99 19.45
CA THR A 185 -23.92 -1.73 19.30
C THR A 185 -23.08 -3.01 19.30
N LEU A 186 -23.43 -3.99 20.14
CA LEU A 186 -22.78 -5.29 20.14
C LEU A 186 -23.01 -6.04 18.83
N GLN A 187 -24.23 -6.05 18.31
CA GLN A 187 -24.58 -6.74 17.08
C GLN A 187 -23.85 -6.17 15.86
N ASP A 188 -23.79 -4.84 15.74
CA ASP A 188 -23.07 -4.17 14.65
C ASP A 188 -21.55 -4.34 14.78
N SER A 189 -21.01 -4.28 16.01
CA SER A 189 -19.59 -4.58 16.23
C SER A 189 -19.22 -6.01 15.83
N GLN A 190 -20.12 -6.96 16.10
CA GLN A 190 -19.94 -8.36 15.71
C GLN A 190 -20.01 -8.51 14.19
N ALA A 191 -20.94 -7.83 13.51
CA ALA A 191 -21.02 -7.84 12.05
C ALA A 191 -19.76 -7.26 11.39
N ASN A 192 -19.24 -6.14 11.91
CA ASN A 192 -18.00 -5.54 11.43
C ASN A 192 -16.79 -6.45 11.65
N THR A 193 -16.69 -7.06 12.84
CA THR A 193 -15.63 -8.04 13.15
C THR A 193 -15.67 -9.23 12.20
N ASN A 194 -16.87 -9.74 11.88
CA ASN A 194 -17.03 -10.84 10.92
C ASN A 194 -16.59 -10.45 9.50
N LEU A 195 -16.87 -9.21 9.07
CA LEU A 195 -16.41 -8.70 7.78
C LEU A 195 -14.88 -8.58 7.73
N GLU A 196 -14.25 -8.15 8.83
CA GLU A 196 -12.78 -8.10 8.94
C GLU A 196 -12.16 -9.50 8.90
N ILE A 197 -12.73 -10.47 9.62
CA ILE A 197 -12.31 -11.88 9.57
C ILE A 197 -12.39 -12.41 8.13
N LEU A 198 -13.45 -12.11 7.39
CA LEU A 198 -13.58 -12.52 6.00
C LEU A 198 -12.50 -11.88 5.09
N LYS A 199 -12.16 -10.61 5.31
CA LYS A 199 -11.07 -9.93 4.59
C LYS A 199 -9.72 -10.59 4.89
N ILE A 200 -9.43 -10.86 6.16
CA ILE A 200 -8.20 -11.53 6.62
C ILE A 200 -8.10 -12.92 5.99
N ASN A 201 -9.17 -13.71 6.01
CA ASN A 201 -9.19 -15.03 5.39
C ASN A 201 -8.92 -14.98 3.89
N LYS A 202 -9.50 -14.00 3.18
CA LYS A 202 -9.22 -13.79 1.76
C LYS A 202 -7.75 -13.45 1.50
N GLN A 203 -7.16 -12.59 2.33
CA GLN A 203 -5.74 -12.25 2.25
C GLN A 203 -4.84 -13.45 2.55
N LEU A 204 -5.17 -14.24 3.57
CA LEU A 204 -4.46 -15.48 3.91
C LEU A 204 -4.47 -16.45 2.74
N SER A 205 -5.62 -16.70 2.10
CA SER A 205 -5.69 -17.57 0.91
C SER A 205 -4.85 -17.04 -0.25
N GLN A 206 -4.73 -15.72 -0.43
CA GLN A 206 -3.87 -15.14 -1.46
C GLN A 206 -2.38 -15.33 -1.12
N ILE A 207 -2.00 -15.15 0.15
CA ILE A 207 -0.62 -15.38 0.61
C ILE A 207 -0.26 -16.87 0.47
N GLU A 208 -1.16 -17.78 0.83
CA GLU A 208 -0.96 -19.22 0.65
C GLU A 208 -0.74 -19.59 -0.83
N LEU A 209 -1.52 -19.00 -1.74
CA LEU A 209 -1.33 -19.17 -3.18
C LEU A 209 0.04 -18.67 -3.65
N GLN A 210 0.47 -17.50 -3.17
CA GLN A 210 1.80 -16.95 -3.49
C GLN A 210 2.93 -17.83 -2.93
N LEU A 211 2.79 -18.33 -1.71
CA LEU A 211 3.77 -19.24 -1.09
C LEU A 211 3.88 -20.58 -1.82
N GLN A 212 2.81 -21.07 -2.46
CA GLN A 212 2.88 -22.26 -3.32
C GLN A 212 3.64 -22.03 -4.64
N GLN A 213 3.85 -20.78 -5.06
CA GLN A 213 4.59 -20.44 -6.29
C GLN A 213 6.10 -20.25 -6.02
N VAL A 214 6.49 -19.96 -4.77
CA VAL A 214 7.90 -19.83 -4.35
C VAL A 214 8.77 -21.07 -4.65
N PRO A 215 8.27 -22.33 -4.53
CA PRO A 215 9.03 -23.52 -4.93
C PRO A 215 9.48 -23.51 -6.39
N GLU A 216 8.67 -23.00 -7.33
CA GLU A 216 9.03 -22.96 -8.76
C GLU A 216 10.17 -21.95 -9.03
N GLU A 217 10.14 -20.80 -8.36
CA GLU A 217 11.22 -19.81 -8.44
C GLU A 217 12.52 -20.33 -7.80
N SER A 218 12.41 -21.05 -6.67
CA SER A 218 13.57 -21.63 -5.99
C SER A 218 14.26 -22.74 -6.80
N GLN A 219 13.49 -23.54 -7.57
CA GLN A 219 14.05 -24.54 -8.48
C GLN A 219 14.82 -23.87 -9.61
N ASN A 220 14.32 -22.75 -10.15
CA ASN A 220 15.00 -21.97 -11.19
C ASN A 220 16.35 -21.42 -10.71
N ILE A 221 16.43 -20.94 -9.46
CA ILE A 221 17.70 -20.52 -8.83
C ILE A 221 18.65 -21.72 -8.66
N GLY A 222 18.13 -22.89 -8.25
CA GLY A 222 18.92 -24.12 -8.13
C GLY A 222 19.61 -24.53 -9.43
N TRP A 223 18.91 -24.44 -10.56
CA TRP A 223 19.49 -24.67 -11.89
C TRP A 223 20.59 -23.66 -12.24
N GLN A 224 20.41 -22.38 -11.88
CA GLN A 224 21.43 -21.33 -12.12
C GLN A 224 22.70 -21.53 -11.28
N VAL A 225 22.57 -21.97 -10.02
CA VAL A 225 23.72 -22.27 -9.16
C VAL A 225 24.54 -23.44 -9.73
N ASN A 226 23.87 -24.48 -10.23
CA ASN A 226 24.52 -25.65 -10.82
C ASN A 226 25.28 -25.31 -12.12
N ILE A 227 24.78 -24.34 -12.90
CA ILE A 227 25.47 -23.79 -14.07
C ILE A 227 26.76 -23.06 -13.65
N SER A 228 26.72 -22.28 -12.56
CA SER A 228 27.92 -21.58 -12.08
C SER A 228 29.02 -22.54 -11.62
N GLU A 229 28.66 -23.69 -11.03
CA GLU A 229 29.63 -24.69 -10.56
C GLU A 229 30.27 -25.43 -11.74
N THR A 230 29.46 -25.84 -12.71
CA THR A 230 29.93 -26.43 -13.97
C THR A 230 30.87 -25.49 -14.75
N ILE A 231 30.58 -24.19 -14.76
CA ILE A 231 31.46 -23.18 -15.38
C ILE A 231 32.81 -23.09 -14.65
N LYS A 232 32.82 -23.14 -13.32
CA LYS A 232 34.07 -23.11 -12.53
C LYS A 232 34.93 -24.35 -12.79
N ASP A 233 34.33 -25.53 -12.85
CA ASP A 233 35.05 -26.77 -13.13
C ASP A 233 35.66 -26.78 -14.53
N ASN A 234 34.90 -26.32 -15.53
CA ASN A 234 35.39 -26.16 -16.90
C ASN A 234 36.54 -25.15 -16.97
N GLN A 235 36.43 -24.01 -16.28
CA GLN A 235 37.50 -23.02 -16.20
C GLN A 235 38.76 -23.60 -15.54
N ALA A 236 38.62 -24.37 -14.46
CA ALA A 236 39.74 -25.03 -13.80
C ALA A 236 40.43 -26.05 -14.72
N ASN A 237 39.66 -26.83 -15.47
CA ASN A 237 40.21 -27.79 -16.42
C ASN A 237 40.93 -27.10 -17.60
N THR A 238 40.35 -26.06 -18.17
CA THR A 238 41.00 -25.24 -19.22
C THR A 238 42.31 -24.62 -18.72
N ASN A 239 42.32 -24.09 -17.49
CA ASN A 239 43.54 -23.52 -16.90
C ASN A 239 44.64 -24.59 -16.72
N LEU A 240 44.27 -25.82 -16.36
CA LEU A 240 45.21 -26.93 -16.22
C LEU A 240 45.80 -27.33 -17.58
N GLU A 241 45.01 -27.35 -18.64
CA GLU A 241 45.47 -27.62 -20.00
C GLU A 241 46.42 -26.52 -20.51
N ILE A 242 46.09 -25.24 -20.30
CA ILE A 242 46.97 -24.11 -20.61
C ILE A 242 48.32 -24.26 -19.90
N LEU A 243 48.32 -24.65 -18.62
CA LEU A 243 49.55 -24.83 -17.85
C LEU A 243 50.42 -25.98 -18.39
N LYS A 244 49.80 -27.08 -18.84
CA LYS A 244 50.50 -28.19 -19.52
C LYS A 244 51.12 -27.73 -20.85
N ILE A 245 50.36 -26.99 -21.66
CA ILE A 245 50.84 -26.44 -22.94
C ILE A 245 52.02 -25.50 -22.70
N ASN A 246 51.93 -24.59 -21.74
CA ASN A 246 53.03 -23.67 -21.41
C ASN A 246 54.30 -24.42 -20.97
N LYS A 247 54.15 -25.50 -20.19
CA LYS A 247 55.29 -26.35 -19.81
C LYS A 247 55.94 -27.01 -21.03
N GLN A 248 55.15 -27.49 -21.98
CA GLN A 248 55.66 -28.08 -23.22
C GLN A 248 56.35 -27.04 -24.10
N LEU A 249 55.79 -25.83 -24.22
CA LEU A 249 56.40 -24.73 -24.97
C LEU A 249 57.76 -24.36 -24.40
N ASN A 250 57.90 -24.25 -23.08
CA ASN A 250 59.18 -23.97 -22.43
C ASN A 250 60.22 -25.08 -22.69
N GLN A 251 59.79 -26.34 -22.75
CA GLN A 251 60.69 -27.46 -23.10
C GLN A 251 61.17 -27.38 -24.54
N ILE A 252 60.27 -27.04 -25.48
CA ILE A 252 60.62 -26.86 -26.89
C ILE A 252 61.60 -25.69 -27.05
N GLU A 253 61.37 -24.59 -26.33
CA GLU A 253 62.27 -23.42 -26.35
C GLU A 253 63.69 -23.80 -25.90
N LEU A 254 63.82 -24.58 -24.83
CA LEU A 254 65.12 -25.07 -24.36
C LEU A 254 65.81 -25.95 -25.40
N GLN A 255 65.06 -26.88 -26.02
CA GLN A 255 65.60 -27.75 -27.06
C GLN A 255 66.06 -26.95 -28.30
N LEU A 256 65.33 -25.91 -28.68
CA LEU A 256 65.71 -25.02 -29.77
C LEU A 256 66.99 -24.24 -29.46
N GLN A 257 67.15 -23.77 -28.22
CA GLN A 257 68.39 -23.13 -27.77
C GLN A 257 69.58 -24.09 -27.81
N GLU A 258 69.43 -25.31 -27.32
CA GLU A 258 70.48 -26.34 -27.38
C GLU A 258 70.86 -26.68 -28.82
N PHE A 259 69.87 -26.85 -29.70
CA PHE A 259 70.11 -27.10 -31.12
C PHE A 259 70.87 -25.94 -31.76
N SER A 260 70.46 -24.70 -31.49
CA SER A 260 71.12 -23.50 -32.01
C SER A 260 72.60 -23.45 -31.59
N GLN A 261 72.89 -23.74 -30.32
CA GLN A 261 74.27 -23.77 -29.81
C GLN A 261 75.11 -24.84 -30.52
N ARG A 262 74.56 -26.05 -30.71
CA ARG A 262 75.24 -27.14 -31.44
C ARG A 262 75.49 -26.77 -32.90
N PHE A 263 74.53 -26.11 -33.53
CA PHE A 263 74.68 -25.67 -34.91
C PHE A 263 75.81 -24.64 -35.04
N GLN A 264 75.91 -23.68 -34.11
CA GLN A 264 77.01 -22.72 -34.08
C GLN A 264 78.39 -23.37 -33.90
N ASP A 265 78.51 -24.33 -32.98
CA ASP A 265 79.75 -25.10 -32.78
C ASP A 265 80.17 -25.86 -34.05
N LEU A 266 79.19 -26.45 -34.75
CA LEU A 266 79.44 -27.15 -36.00
C LEU A 266 79.88 -26.20 -37.11
N GLN A 267 79.27 -25.02 -37.22
CA GLN A 267 79.70 -23.96 -38.15
C GLN A 267 81.15 -23.53 -37.87
N TYR A 268 81.51 -23.36 -36.59
CA TYR A 268 82.88 -23.02 -36.21
C TYR A 268 83.88 -24.12 -36.61
N LYS A 269 83.55 -25.39 -36.35
CA LYS A 269 84.38 -26.54 -36.74
C LYS A 269 84.57 -26.66 -38.25
N LEU A 270 83.50 -26.49 -39.04
CA LEU A 270 83.57 -26.49 -40.50
C LEU A 270 84.47 -25.37 -41.01
N THR A 271 84.33 -24.16 -40.45
CA THR A 271 85.19 -23.02 -40.78
C THR A 271 86.66 -23.36 -40.52
N LYS A 272 86.98 -23.89 -39.35
CA LYS A 272 88.34 -24.28 -38.98
C LYS A 272 88.92 -25.35 -39.91
N MET A 273 88.15 -26.40 -40.19
CA MET A 273 88.56 -27.46 -41.11
C MET A 273 88.81 -26.91 -42.53
N SER A 274 88.00 -25.96 -42.99
CA SER A 274 88.23 -25.30 -44.28
C SER A 274 89.56 -24.53 -44.32
N VAL A 275 89.98 -23.92 -43.21
CA VAL A 275 91.29 -23.26 -43.09
C VAL A 275 92.40 -24.30 -43.11
N ASP A 276 92.31 -25.34 -42.28
CA ASP A 276 93.32 -26.40 -42.21
C ASP A 276 93.53 -27.11 -43.57
N ILE A 277 92.46 -27.33 -44.33
CA ILE A 277 92.52 -27.89 -45.69
C ILE A 277 93.25 -26.94 -46.64
N LYS A 278 92.98 -25.64 -46.55
CA LYS A 278 93.66 -24.64 -47.39
C LYS A 278 95.16 -24.61 -47.09
N ASP A 279 95.53 -24.59 -45.81
CA ASP A 279 96.94 -24.61 -45.39
C ASP A 279 97.66 -25.88 -45.88
N TYR A 280 96.99 -27.04 -45.88
CA TYR A 280 97.54 -28.27 -46.44
C TYR A 280 97.81 -28.17 -47.95
N PHE A 281 96.87 -27.61 -48.73
CA PHE A 281 97.08 -27.39 -50.16
C PHE A 281 98.22 -26.41 -50.44
N ASP A 282 98.31 -25.31 -49.69
CA ASP A 282 99.40 -24.34 -49.81
C ASP A 282 100.78 -25.00 -49.53
N ILE A 283 100.87 -25.87 -48.52
CA ILE A 283 102.09 -26.65 -48.22
C ILE A 283 102.39 -27.65 -49.33
N LYS A 284 101.38 -28.35 -49.85
CA LYS A 284 101.55 -29.34 -50.90
C LYS A 284 102.09 -28.70 -52.18
N ASP A 285 101.52 -27.56 -52.59
CA ASP A 285 101.96 -26.81 -53.76
C ASP A 285 103.43 -26.37 -53.62
N TYR A 286 103.86 -25.99 -52.42
CA TYR A 286 105.27 -25.71 -52.13
C TYR A 286 106.16 -26.96 -52.30
N PHE A 287 105.75 -28.12 -51.79
CA PHE A 287 106.52 -29.36 -51.95
C PHE A 287 106.61 -29.81 -53.40
N ASP A 288 105.51 -29.77 -54.16
CA ASP A 288 105.47 -30.14 -55.57
C ASP A 288 106.44 -29.25 -56.38
N LEU A 289 106.49 -27.94 -56.09
CA LEU A 289 107.47 -27.01 -56.68
C LEU A 289 108.92 -27.40 -56.36
N GLN A 290 109.22 -27.76 -55.10
CA GLN A 290 110.57 -28.19 -54.70
C GLN A 290 110.99 -29.49 -55.40
N VAL A 291 110.06 -30.44 -55.55
CA VAL A 291 110.30 -31.70 -56.26
C VAL A 291 110.61 -31.43 -57.73
N ASP A 292 109.83 -30.57 -58.39
CA ASP A 292 110.05 -30.25 -59.80
C ASP A 292 111.38 -29.50 -60.00
N LEU A 293 111.76 -28.60 -59.10
CA LEU A 293 113.09 -27.97 -59.07
C LEU A 293 114.23 -28.99 -58.95
N LEU A 294 114.06 -30.02 -58.11
CA LEU A 294 115.04 -31.11 -57.95
C LEU A 294 115.13 -31.99 -59.19
N LYS A 295 114.01 -32.33 -59.83
CA LYS A 295 114.00 -33.09 -61.10
C LYS A 295 114.76 -32.35 -62.19
N VAL A 296 114.49 -31.05 -62.38
CA VAL A 296 115.20 -30.21 -63.35
C VAL A 296 116.70 -30.19 -63.07
N ARG A 297 117.11 -30.10 -61.80
CA ARG A 297 118.53 -30.18 -61.42
C ARG A 297 119.14 -31.54 -61.73
N LEU A 298 118.44 -32.65 -61.44
CA LEU A 298 118.89 -34.01 -61.78
C LEU A 298 119.06 -34.19 -63.29
N GLU A 299 118.08 -33.78 -64.09
CA GLU A 299 118.16 -33.81 -65.55
C GLU A 299 119.34 -32.98 -66.08
N SER A 300 119.63 -31.83 -65.44
CA SER A 300 120.81 -31.03 -65.80
C SER A 300 122.14 -31.72 -65.47
N LEU A 301 122.19 -32.57 -64.45
CA LEU A 301 123.38 -33.35 -64.08
C LEU A 301 123.57 -34.59 -64.97
N GLU A 302 122.47 -35.21 -65.41
CA GLU A 302 122.52 -36.35 -66.34
C GLU A 302 122.99 -35.94 -67.74
N ASN A 303 122.67 -34.72 -68.18
CA ASN A 303 123.15 -34.15 -69.45
C ASN A 303 124.63 -33.70 -69.43
N ILE A 304 125.37 -33.93 -68.34
CA ILE A 304 126.81 -33.61 -68.19
C ILE A 304 127.71 -34.86 -68.30
N LYS A 305 127.16 -36.03 -68.65
CA LYS A 305 127.93 -37.25 -69.00
C LYS A 305 127.92 -37.53 -70.51
#